data_AF-A0A0F5V9L6-F1
#
_entry.id   AF-A0A0F5V9L6-F1
#
_cell.length_a   1.000
_cell.length_b   1.000
_cell.length_c   1.000
_cell.angle_alpha   90.00
_cell.angle_beta   90.00
_cell.angle_gamma   90.00
#
_symmetry.space_group_name_H-M   'P 1'
#
loop_
_entity.id
_entity.type
_entity.pdbx_description
1 polymer ?
#
loop_
_entity_poly.entity_id
_entity_poly.type
_entity_poly.pdbx_seq_one_letter_code
_entity_poly.pdbx_strand_id
1 'polypeptide(L)'
;MRQLICLVVMILLSACMSQYEANLSRHGEWQELGAYHGEYGYQEWEKKRLGRLGAMSESDYEKYRAGYLQGRYEYCTGKKTVTTALNPGYPDECRQDSSQFGLAERGY
;
A
#
# COMPACT_ATOMS: atom_id res chain seq x y z
N MET A 1 -39.07 5.71 8.85
CA MET A 1 -37.93 6.35 9.57
C MET A 1 -36.81 5.39 9.91
N ARG A 2 -37.05 4.23 10.53
CA ARG A 2 -36.01 3.26 10.92
C ARG A 2 -35.16 2.74 9.74
N GLN A 3 -35.74 2.56 8.55
CA GLN A 3 -35.01 2.13 7.35
C GLN A 3 -34.08 3.19 6.74
N LEU A 4 -34.42 4.49 6.89
CA LEU A 4 -33.56 5.59 6.42
C LEU A 4 -32.30 5.72 7.28
N ILE A 5 -32.43 5.46 8.59
CA ILE A 5 -31.30 5.46 9.53
C ILE A 5 -30.31 4.34 9.17
N CYS A 6 -30.80 3.14 8.83
CA CYS A 6 -29.94 2.03 8.42
C CYS A 6 -29.16 2.31 7.12
N LEU A 7 -29.77 3.04 6.18
CA LEU A 7 -29.14 3.42 4.90
C LEU A 7 -28.01 4.43 5.09
N VAL A 8 -28.22 5.43 5.96
CA VAL A 8 -27.20 6.43 6.30
C VAL A 8 -26.02 5.80 7.04
N VAL A 9 -26.28 4.87 7.96
CA VAL A 9 -25.22 4.15 8.69
C VAL A 9 -24.39 3.28 7.74
N MET A 10 -24.98 2.65 6.72
CA MET A 10 -24.22 1.86 5.74
C MET A 10 -23.30 2.71 4.85
N ILE A 11 -23.71 3.93 4.48
CA ILE A 11 -22.88 4.84 3.68
C ILE A 11 -21.69 5.37 4.50
N LEU A 12 -21.87 5.56 5.81
CA LEU A 12 -20.78 5.99 6.70
C LEU A 12 -19.74 4.89 6.95
N LEU A 13 -20.10 3.61 6.79
CA LEU A 13 -19.19 2.48 7.02
C LEU A 13 -18.27 2.16 5.82
N SER A 14 -18.58 2.62 4.60
CA SER A 14 -17.73 2.41 3.43
C SER A 14 -16.55 3.40 3.33
N ALA A 15 -16.45 4.36 4.26
CA ALA A 15 -15.42 5.40 4.27
C ALA A 15 -14.07 4.95 4.87
N CYS A 16 -13.89 3.66 5.18
CA CYS A 16 -12.66 3.16 5.80
C CYS A 16 -11.51 2.95 4.78
N MET A 17 -11.77 3.13 3.48
CA MET A 17 -10.74 3.05 2.44
C MET A 17 -10.14 4.44 2.19
N SER A 18 -8.82 4.54 2.15
CA SER A 18 -8.14 5.80 1.87
C SER A 18 -8.59 6.37 0.51
N GLN A 19 -9.09 7.60 0.51
CA GLN A 19 -9.43 8.31 -0.72
C GLN A 19 -8.21 8.43 -1.65
N TYR A 20 -7.01 8.48 -1.08
CA TYR A 20 -5.75 8.53 -1.82
C TYR A 20 -5.47 7.20 -2.55
N GLU A 21 -5.55 6.06 -1.86
CA GLU A 21 -5.41 4.73 -2.51
C GLU A 21 -6.44 4.54 -3.63
N ALA A 22 -7.70 4.92 -3.37
CA ALA A 22 -8.77 4.84 -4.36
C ALA A 22 -8.53 5.77 -5.55
N ASN A 23 -7.87 6.91 -5.35
CA ASN A 23 -7.47 7.78 -6.46
C ASN A 23 -6.38 7.14 -7.31
N LEU A 24 -5.32 6.62 -6.69
CA LEU A 24 -4.21 5.97 -7.38
C LEU A 24 -4.66 4.75 -8.18
N SER A 25 -5.47 3.87 -7.57
CA SER A 25 -5.95 2.67 -8.24
C SER A 25 -6.87 2.98 -9.43
N ARG A 26 -7.71 4.03 -9.34
CA ARG A 26 -8.59 4.46 -10.45
C ARG A 26 -7.83 5.02 -11.64
N HIS A 27 -6.68 5.63 -11.42
CA HIS A 27 -5.83 6.20 -12.48
C HIS A 27 -4.76 5.23 -12.98
N GLY A 28 -4.66 4.02 -12.40
CA GLY A 28 -3.66 3.03 -12.79
C GLY A 28 -2.25 3.37 -12.31
N GLU A 29 -2.13 4.20 -11.27
CA GLU A 29 -0.86 4.62 -10.67
C GLU A 29 -0.32 3.54 -9.72
N TRP A 30 -0.11 2.34 -10.29
CA TRP A 30 0.21 1.14 -9.53
C TRP A 30 1.53 1.26 -8.77
N GLN A 31 2.55 1.87 -9.39
CA GLN A 31 3.85 2.06 -8.75
C GLN A 31 3.76 3.03 -7.56
N GLU A 32 3.05 4.15 -7.70
CA GLU A 32 2.84 5.09 -6.59
C GLU A 32 2.01 4.46 -5.47
N LEU A 33 0.97 3.68 -5.81
CA LEU A 33 0.20 2.93 -4.83
C LEU A 33 1.05 1.91 -4.07
N GLY A 34 1.94 1.22 -4.79
CA GLY A 34 2.95 0.34 -4.22
C GLY A 34 3.82 1.10 -3.22
N ALA A 35 4.44 2.20 -3.66
CA ALA A 35 5.33 3.01 -2.83
C ALA A 35 4.63 3.48 -1.55
N TYR A 36 3.41 3.99 -1.66
CA TYR A 36 2.58 4.35 -0.52
C TYR A 36 2.37 3.18 0.45
N HIS A 37 2.05 1.98 -0.07
CA HIS A 37 1.89 0.79 0.77
C HIS A 37 3.18 0.39 1.48
N GLY A 38 4.31 0.47 0.79
CA GLY A 38 5.63 0.20 1.37
C GLY A 38 5.97 1.21 2.47
N GLU A 39 5.85 2.51 2.18
CA GLU A 39 6.23 3.58 3.11
C GLU A 39 5.44 3.53 4.43
N TYR A 40 4.15 3.22 4.35
CA TYR A 40 3.26 3.21 5.51
C TYR A 40 3.12 1.83 6.20
N GLY A 41 3.86 0.82 5.74
CA GLY A 41 3.86 -0.50 6.37
C GLY A 41 2.59 -1.32 6.14
N TYR A 42 1.92 -1.11 5.01
CA TYR A 42 0.85 -2.02 4.58
C TYR A 42 1.45 -3.37 4.18
N GLN A 43 0.63 -4.42 4.24
CA GLN A 43 0.95 -5.67 3.58
C GLN A 43 0.90 -5.50 2.05
N GLU A 44 1.86 -6.10 1.35
CA GLU A 44 1.84 -6.18 -0.11
C GLU A 44 0.52 -6.81 -0.59
N TRP A 45 -0.13 -6.20 -1.57
CA TRP A 45 -1.34 -6.76 -2.15
C TRP A 45 -1.01 -7.82 -3.18
N GLU A 46 -1.68 -8.97 -3.05
CA GLU A 46 -1.61 -10.02 -4.05
C GLU A 46 -2.21 -9.58 -5.39
N LYS A 47 -1.70 -10.15 -6.47
CA LYS A 47 -2.18 -9.96 -7.84
C LYS A 47 -3.70 -10.10 -7.96
N LYS A 48 -4.33 -11.06 -7.27
CA LYS A 48 -5.80 -11.25 -7.28
C LYS A 48 -6.55 -10.04 -6.75
N ARG A 49 -6.00 -9.33 -5.76
CA ARG A 49 -6.61 -8.11 -5.20
C ARG A 49 -6.47 -6.95 -6.17
N LEU A 50 -5.28 -6.74 -6.72
CA LEU A 50 -5.04 -5.70 -7.72
C LEU A 50 -5.90 -5.89 -8.98
N GLY A 51 -6.08 -7.13 -9.41
CA GLY A 51 -6.97 -7.47 -10.52
C GLY A 51 -8.43 -7.04 -10.30
N ARG A 52 -8.94 -7.10 -9.05
CA ARG A 52 -10.27 -6.58 -8.72
C ARG A 52 -10.37 -5.05 -8.76
N LEU A 53 -9.23 -4.36 -8.72
CA LEU A 53 -9.14 -2.90 -8.69
C LEU A 53 -8.76 -2.29 -10.05
N GLY A 54 -8.51 -3.11 -11.07
CA GLY A 54 -8.24 -2.65 -12.44
C GLY A 54 -6.83 -2.93 -12.96
N ALA A 55 -5.96 -3.60 -12.20
CA ALA A 55 -4.66 -4.04 -12.73
C ALA A 55 -4.89 -5.25 -13.66
N MET A 56 -4.83 -5.02 -14.98
CA MET A 56 -5.21 -6.03 -15.98
C MET A 56 -4.02 -6.77 -16.59
N SER A 57 -2.80 -6.28 -16.36
CA SER A 57 -1.58 -6.85 -16.95
C SER A 57 -0.56 -7.29 -15.89
N GLU A 58 0.37 -8.16 -16.31
CA GLU A 58 1.53 -8.50 -15.48
C GLU A 58 2.41 -7.29 -15.21
N SER A 59 2.50 -6.38 -16.18
CA SER A 59 3.22 -5.13 -16.01
C SER A 59 2.64 -4.27 -14.90
N ASP A 60 1.32 -4.25 -14.72
CA ASP A 60 0.67 -3.47 -13.65
C ASP A 60 0.99 -4.07 -12.27
N TYR A 61 0.95 -5.40 -12.17
CA TYR A 61 1.36 -6.09 -10.96
C TYR A 61 2.82 -5.83 -10.61
N GLU A 62 3.74 -5.95 -11.59
CA GLU A 62 5.16 -5.70 -11.36
C GLU A 62 5.46 -4.24 -11.04
N LYS A 63 4.73 -3.27 -11.63
CA LYS A 63 4.82 -1.85 -11.25
C LYS A 63 4.46 -1.65 -9.79
N TYR A 64 3.33 -2.23 -9.35
CA TYR A 64 2.91 -2.17 -7.96
C TYR A 64 3.97 -2.78 -7.02
N ARG A 65 4.45 -3.97 -7.35
CA ARG A 65 5.45 -4.68 -6.55
C ARG A 65 6.77 -3.92 -6.47
N ALA A 66 7.25 -3.36 -7.59
CA ALA A 66 8.45 -2.52 -7.62
C ALA A 66 8.28 -1.28 -6.73
N GLY A 67 7.14 -0.59 -6.84
CA GLY A 67 6.80 0.52 -5.96
C GLY A 67 6.78 0.12 -4.49
N TYR A 68 6.13 -0.99 -4.15
CA TYR A 68 6.05 -1.50 -2.77
C TYR A 68 7.42 -1.71 -2.13
N LEU A 69 8.32 -2.34 -2.87
CA LEU A 69 9.68 -2.59 -2.40
C LEU A 69 10.49 -1.28 -2.28
N GLN A 70 10.32 -0.35 -3.22
CA GLN A 70 10.92 0.97 -3.16
C GLN A 70 10.44 1.77 -1.94
N GLY A 71 9.14 1.82 -1.68
CA GLY A 71 8.59 2.55 -0.52
C GLY A 71 9.08 1.97 0.81
N ARG A 72 9.12 0.63 0.90
CA ARG A 72 9.69 -0.09 2.05
C ARG A 72 11.16 0.27 2.25
N TYR A 73 11.94 0.28 1.17
CA TYR A 73 13.35 0.69 1.22
C TYR A 73 13.52 2.11 1.75
N GLU A 74 12.79 3.06 1.17
CA GLU A 74 12.89 4.47 1.51
C GLU A 74 12.52 4.72 2.97
N TYR A 75 11.51 4.02 3.48
CA TYR A 75 11.17 4.03 4.90
C TYR A 75 12.26 3.39 5.77
N CYS A 76 12.67 2.15 5.49
CA CYS A 76 13.63 1.44 6.35
C CYS A 76 15.03 2.10 6.38
N THR A 77 15.42 2.79 5.31
CA THR A 77 16.69 3.54 5.24
C THR A 77 16.59 4.98 5.74
N GLY A 78 15.39 5.44 6.10
CA GLY A 78 15.15 6.82 6.55
C GLY A 78 15.24 7.87 5.44
N LYS A 79 15.23 7.47 4.16
CA LYS A 79 15.10 8.42 3.02
C LYS A 79 13.73 9.12 3.02
N LYS A 80 12.70 8.44 3.53
CA LYS A 80 11.39 9.02 3.82
C LYS A 80 10.96 8.67 5.24
N THR A 81 10.22 9.60 5.86
CA THR A 81 9.63 9.42 7.17
C THR A 81 8.13 9.58 7.08
N VAL A 82 7.40 8.65 7.69
CA VAL A 82 5.95 8.76 7.87
C VAL A 82 5.64 8.98 9.34
N THR A 83 4.60 9.76 9.65
CA THR A 83 4.24 10.09 11.03
C THR A 83 3.85 8.86 11.85
N THR A 84 3.15 7.92 11.22
CA THR A 84 2.69 6.68 11.85
C THR A 84 2.68 5.58 10.79
N ALA A 85 3.43 4.50 11.01
CA ALA A 85 3.26 3.27 10.24
C ALA A 85 1.97 2.56 10.71
N LEU A 86 1.23 1.99 9.76
CA LEU A 86 -0.02 1.30 10.09
C LEU A 86 0.20 -0.04 10.78
N ASN A 87 1.29 -0.72 10.44
CA ASN A 87 1.76 -1.88 11.17
C ASN A 87 2.72 -1.41 12.30
N PRO A 88 2.36 -1.56 13.59
CA PRO A 88 3.21 -1.13 14.71
C PRO A 88 4.55 -1.86 14.78
N GLY A 89 4.65 -3.07 14.23
CA GLY A 89 5.90 -3.84 14.15
C GLY A 89 6.80 -3.45 12.98
N TYR A 90 6.30 -2.65 12.04
CA TYR A 90 7.04 -2.27 10.83
C TYR A 90 8.38 -1.55 11.09
N PRO A 91 8.49 -0.63 12.06
CA PRO A 91 9.78 -0.04 12.43
C PRO A 91 10.79 -1.08 12.91
N ASP A 92 10.34 -2.09 13.66
CA ASP A 92 11.19 -3.14 14.21
C ASP A 92 11.64 -4.12 13.12
N GLU A 93 10.74 -4.48 12.19
CA GLU A 93 11.08 -5.24 10.99
C GLU A 93 12.24 -4.57 10.24
N CYS A 94 12.13 -3.26 9.96
CA CYS A 94 13.18 -2.50 9.27
C CYS A 94 14.53 -2.49 9.99
N ARG A 95 14.55 -2.61 11.33
CA ARG A 95 15.78 -2.61 12.13
C ARG A 95 16.48 -3.97 12.17
N GLN A 96 15.74 -5.06 12.01
CA GLN A 96 16.26 -6.41 12.23
C GLN A 96 17.01 -6.98 11.02
N ASP A 97 16.65 -6.61 9.79
CA ASP A 97 17.32 -7.16 8.61
C ASP A 97 17.10 -6.35 7.32
N SER A 98 18.03 -5.44 6.99
CA SER A 98 17.98 -4.67 5.73
C SER A 98 18.16 -5.54 4.48
N SER A 99 18.64 -6.78 4.62
CA SER A 99 18.84 -7.72 3.50
C SER A 99 17.58 -8.50 3.14
N GLN A 100 16.67 -8.73 4.09
CA GLN A 100 15.45 -9.54 3.92
C GLN A 100 14.37 -8.89 3.04
N PHE A 101 14.45 -7.59 2.78
CA PHE A 101 13.43 -6.88 1.99
C PHE A 101 13.76 -6.84 0.48
N GLY A 102 14.74 -7.64 0.04
CA GLY A 102 15.18 -7.67 -1.35
C GLY A 102 15.93 -6.41 -1.80
N LEU A 103 16.46 -5.65 -0.83
CA LEU A 103 17.08 -4.33 -1.02
C LEU A 103 18.54 -4.43 -1.46
N ALA A 104 19.28 -5.37 -0.89
CA ALA A 104 20.72 -5.52 -1.13
C ALA A 104 21.05 -6.10 -2.52
N GLU A 105 20.17 -6.94 -3.09
CA GLU A 105 20.44 -7.63 -4.36
C GLU A 105 19.96 -6.88 -5.61
N ARG A 106 19.13 -5.82 -5.47
CA ARG A 106 18.49 -5.14 -6.63
C ARG A 106 18.96 -3.71 -6.90
N GLY A 107 19.92 -3.19 -6.14
CA GLY A 107 20.59 -1.92 -6.44
C GLY A 107 19.72 -0.66 -6.32
N TYR A 108 18.81 -0.62 -5.34
CA TYR A 108 18.02 0.58 -5.00
C TYR A 108 18.74 1.49 -3.99
#